data_AF-A0A6J4T5D7-F1
#
_entry.id   AF-A0A6J4T5D7-F1
#
_cell.length_a   1.000
_cell.length_b   1.000
_cell.length_c   1.000
_cell.angle_alpha   90.00
_cell.angle_beta   90.00
_cell.angle_gamma   90.00
#
_symmetry.space_group_name_H-M   'P 1'
#
loop_
_entity.id
_entity.type
_entity.pdbx_description
1 polymer ?
#
loop_
_entity_poly.entity_id
_entity_poly.type
_entity_poly.pdbx_seq_one_letter_code
_entity_poly.pdbx_strand_id
1 'polypeptide(L)'
;MRIGVAHTGHPEAAEIVPSDHCVHRFRQRMPVRDPGVQEVAAALLAALENADVSGWPPGWAVSDRPAELWAVSGDIAFPLARTAQPRRWLAVTCLRRGSR
;
A
#
# COMPACT_ATOMS: atom_id res chain seq x y z
N MET A 1 -6.34 13.57 1.60
CA MET A 1 -5.12 14.07 0.94
C MET A 1 -4.73 13.09 -0.16
N ARG A 2 -4.97 13.42 -1.43
CA ARG A 2 -4.67 12.50 -2.54
C ARG A 2 -3.18 12.58 -2.88
N ILE A 3 -2.46 11.49 -2.65
CA ILE A 3 -0.98 11.41 -2.75
C ILE A 3 -0.50 11.19 -4.18
N GLY A 4 -1.32 10.56 -5.02
CA GLY A 4 -0.95 10.20 -6.39
C GLY A 4 -1.44 8.80 -6.73
N VAL A 5 -0.92 8.24 -7.82
CA VAL A 5 -1.17 6.89 -8.30
C VAL A 5 0.18 6.21 -8.45
N ALA A 6 0.35 5.05 -7.83
CA ALA A 6 1.51 4.19 -8.05
C ALA A 6 1.26 3.29 -9.27
N HIS A 7 2.27 3.11 -10.11
CA HIS A 7 2.19 2.25 -11.29
C HIS A 7 3.01 0.98 -11.08
N THR A 8 2.42 -0.18 -11.37
CA THR A 8 3.09 -1.49 -11.21
C THR A 8 3.13 -2.26 -12.53
N GLY A 9 4.03 -3.25 -12.60
CA GLY A 9 4.08 -4.19 -13.73
C GLY A 9 3.02 -5.30 -13.67
N HIS A 10 2.19 -5.36 -12.64
CA HIS A 10 1.25 -6.47 -12.44
C HIS A 10 0.09 -6.40 -13.45
N PRO A 11 -0.26 -7.50 -14.15
CA PRO A 11 -1.30 -7.49 -15.20
C PRO A 11 -2.66 -7.02 -14.68
N GLU A 12 -3.04 -7.44 -13.47
CA GLU A 12 -4.32 -7.09 -12.85
C GLU A 12 -4.31 -5.83 -12.00
N ALA A 13 -3.13 -5.28 -11.67
CA ALA A 13 -2.98 -4.18 -10.71
C ALA A 13 -2.00 -3.12 -11.22
N ALA A 14 -2.18 -2.71 -12.47
CA ALA A 14 -1.32 -1.72 -13.12
C ALA A 14 -1.27 -0.38 -12.38
N GLU A 15 -2.33 -0.04 -11.65
CA GLU A 15 -2.42 1.17 -10.84
C GLU A 15 -2.86 0.87 -9.42
N ILE A 16 -2.18 1.48 -8.45
CA ILE A 16 -2.55 1.41 -7.04
C ILE A 16 -2.65 2.81 -6.47
N VAL A 17 -3.80 3.14 -5.90
CA VAL A 17 -4.07 4.43 -5.26
C VAL A 17 -4.08 4.23 -3.75
N PRO A 18 -3.27 4.96 -2.96
CA PRO A 18 -3.37 4.93 -1.52
C PRO A 18 -4.60 5.70 -1.03
N SER A 19 -5.36 5.08 -0.13
CA SER A 19 -6.42 5.76 0.62
C SER A 19 -5.82 6.75 1.64
N ASP A 20 -6.59 7.75 2.05
CA ASP A 20 -6.15 8.67 3.12
C ASP A 20 -5.76 7.93 4.42
N HIS A 21 -6.46 6.82 4.73
CA HIS A 21 -6.13 5.98 5.87
C HIS A 21 -4.79 5.26 5.69
N CYS A 22 -4.49 4.76 4.49
CA CYS A 22 -3.21 4.14 4.15
C CYS A 22 -2.05 5.13 4.36
N VAL A 23 -2.19 6.36 3.86
CA VAL A 23 -1.20 7.43 4.02
C VAL A 23 -0.93 7.72 5.50
N HIS A 24 -1.99 7.86 6.28
CA HIS A 24 -1.88 8.13 7.71
C HIS A 24 -1.14 7.01 8.45
N ARG A 25 -1.49 5.74 8.17
CA ARG A 25 -0.84 4.57 8.79
C ARG A 25 0.61 4.44 8.36
N PHE A 26 0.91 4.70 7.08
CA PHE A 26 2.28 4.69 6.58
C PHE A 26 3.14 5.74 7.31
N ARG A 27 2.64 6.97 7.45
CA ARG A 27 3.32 8.03 8.21
C ARG A 27 3.58 7.64 9.68
N GLN A 28 2.63 6.99 10.33
CA GLN A 28 2.77 6.55 11.73
C GLN A 28 3.78 5.42 11.90
N ARG A 29 3.87 4.52 10.91
CA ARG A 29 4.61 3.26 11.02
C ARG A 29 5.99 3.31 10.39
N MET A 30 6.28 4.29 9.54
CA MET A 30 7.57 4.45 8.87
C MET A 30 8.42 5.51 9.56
N PRO A 31 9.73 5.27 9.76
CA PRO A 31 10.61 6.23 10.39
C PRO A 31 11.07 7.21 9.29
N VAL A 32 10.19 8.11 8.88
CA VAL A 32 10.55 9.18 7.94
C VAL A 32 11.27 10.25 8.76
N ARG A 33 12.58 10.43 8.50
CA ARG A 33 13.47 11.30 9.29
C ARG A 33 13.10 12.78 9.23
N ASP A 34 12.42 13.22 8.18
CA ASP A 34 11.92 14.60 8.03
C ASP A 34 10.52 14.57 7.39
N PRO A 35 9.43 14.59 8.17
CA PRO A 35 8.10 14.19 7.70
C PRO A 35 7.36 15.37 7.08
N GLY A 36 7.92 15.94 6.02
CA GLY A 36 7.14 16.73 5.09
C GLY A 36 6.12 15.84 4.36
N VAL A 37 4.99 16.43 3.99
CA VAL A 37 3.89 15.73 3.32
C VAL A 37 4.35 15.10 1.99
N GLN A 38 5.28 15.74 1.30
CA GLN A 38 5.77 15.32 -0.01
C GLN A 38 6.75 14.13 0.09
N GLU A 39 7.55 14.09 1.14
CA GLU A 39 8.50 13.01 1.40
C GLU A 39 7.76 11.72 1.77
N VAL A 40 6.72 11.83 2.61
CA VAL A 40 5.83 10.72 2.94
C VAL A 40 5.09 10.24 1.69
N ALA A 41 4.61 11.17 0.87
CA ALA A 41 3.95 10.87 -0.40
C ALA A 41 4.86 10.07 -1.34
N ALA A 42 6.06 10.58 -1.61
CA ALA A 42 7.04 9.96 -2.49
C ALA A 42 7.49 8.58 -1.98
N ALA A 43 7.76 8.46 -0.67
CA ALA A 43 8.16 7.19 -0.08
C ALA A 43 7.05 6.13 -0.16
N LEU A 44 5.78 6.53 0.03
CA LEU A 44 4.64 5.63 -0.10
C LEU A 44 4.43 5.17 -1.53
N LEU A 45 4.50 6.09 -2.51
CA LEU A 45 4.37 5.73 -3.93
C LEU A 45 5.49 4.78 -4.35
N ALA A 46 6.74 5.10 -3.99
CA ALA A 46 7.88 4.23 -4.28
C ALA A 46 7.72 2.83 -3.66
N ALA A 47 7.20 2.74 -2.42
CA ALA A 47 6.93 1.45 -1.79
C ALA A 47 5.86 0.63 -2.53
N LEU A 48 4.82 1.28 -3.05
CA LEU A 48 3.75 0.64 -3.83
C LEU A 48 4.21 0.23 -5.24
N GLU A 49 5.03 1.05 -5.90
CA GLU A 49 5.57 0.77 -7.23
C GLU A 49 6.53 -0.42 -7.23
N ASN A 50 7.29 -0.58 -6.14
CA ASN A 50 8.21 -1.71 -5.95
C ASN A 50 7.58 -2.90 -5.22
N ALA A 51 6.26 -2.88 -4.99
CA ALA A 51 5.59 -3.95 -4.27
C ALA A 51 5.38 -5.18 -5.18
N ASP A 52 5.60 -6.36 -4.61
CA ASP A 52 5.11 -7.60 -5.20
C ASP A 52 3.60 -7.71 -4.96
N VAL A 53 2.83 -7.99 -6.01
CA VAL A 53 1.37 -8.07 -5.94
C VAL A 53 0.95 -9.52 -6.06
N SER A 54 0.21 -10.03 -5.08
CA SER A 54 -0.29 -11.40 -5.10
C SER A 54 -1.64 -11.54 -4.39
N GLY A 55 -2.32 -12.67 -4.61
CA GLY A 55 -3.57 -13.01 -3.92
C GLY A 55 -3.38 -13.50 -2.47
N TRP A 56 -2.15 -13.55 -1.97
CA TRP A 56 -1.84 -14.14 -0.67
C TRP A 56 -1.24 -13.09 0.27
N PRO A 57 -1.81 -12.90 1.48
CA PRO A 57 -1.16 -12.06 2.48
C PRO A 57 0.16 -12.70 2.94
N PRO A 58 1.16 -11.88 3.31
CA PRO A 58 2.26 -12.40 4.11
C PRO A 58 1.71 -12.95 5.43
N GLY A 59 2.29 -14.05 5.93
CA GLY A 59 1.78 -14.76 7.13
C GLY A 59 1.70 -13.89 8.40
N TRP A 60 2.47 -12.82 8.49
CA TRP A 60 2.43 -11.85 9.59
C TRP A 60 1.38 -10.74 9.41
N ALA A 61 0.83 -10.58 8.21
CA ALA A 61 -0.13 -9.54 7.84
C ALA A 61 -1.57 -10.08 7.75
N VAL A 62 -1.78 -11.36 8.08
CA VAL A 62 -3.11 -11.97 8.14
C VAL A 62 -4.00 -11.12 9.05
N SER A 63 -5.08 -10.61 8.48
CA SER A 63 -6.06 -9.78 9.17
C SER A 63 -7.45 -10.38 8.98
N ASP A 64 -8.37 -10.07 9.89
CA ASP A 64 -9.78 -10.50 9.79
C ASP A 64 -10.52 -9.91 8.58
N ARG A 65 -9.89 -8.99 7.84
CA ARG A 65 -10.44 -8.41 6.61
C ARG A 65 -9.87 -9.15 5.40
N PRO A 66 -10.70 -9.86 4.63
CA PRO A 66 -10.26 -10.46 3.38
C PRO A 66 -9.92 -9.35 2.38
N ALA A 67 -8.81 -9.51 1.68
CA ALA A 67 -8.44 -8.70 0.53
C ALA A 67 -8.07 -9.64 -0.62
N GLU A 68 -8.57 -9.34 -1.81
CA GLU A 68 -8.37 -10.17 -3.00
C GLU A 68 -6.93 -10.10 -3.51
N LEU A 69 -6.29 -8.94 -3.38
CA LEU A 69 -4.89 -8.73 -3.69
C LEU A 69 -4.19 -8.02 -2.54
N TRP A 70 -2.88 -8.27 -2.46
CA TRP A 70 -1.96 -7.69 -1.51
C TRP A 70 -0.76 -7.15 -2.26
N ALA A 71 -0.38 -5.91 -2.00
CA ALA A 71 0.89 -5.34 -2.41
C ALA A 71 1.86 -5.44 -1.22
N VAL A 72 3.01 -6.08 -1.40
CA VAL A 72 4.00 -6.33 -0.34
C VAL A 72 5.35 -5.77 -0.74
N SER A 73 5.94 -4.92 0.09
CA SER A 73 7.27 -4.35 -0.11
C SER A 73 8.08 -4.52 1.18
N GLY A 74 8.96 -5.53 1.19
CA GLY A 74 9.78 -5.89 2.35
C GLY A 74 8.94 -6.22 3.58
N ASP A 75 9.01 -5.35 4.60
CA ASP A 75 8.28 -5.50 5.86
C ASP A 75 6.93 -4.76 5.87
N ILE A 76 6.49 -4.25 4.72
CA ILE A 76 5.25 -3.49 4.58
C ILE A 76 4.28 -4.27 3.69
N ALA A 77 3.00 -4.28 4.06
CA ALA A 77 1.95 -4.90 3.29
C ALA A 77 0.73 -3.99 3.19
N PHE A 78 0.11 -3.97 2.01
CA PHE A 78 -1.05 -3.17 1.68
C PHE A 78 -2.15 -4.10 1.15
N PRO A 79 -3.22 -4.35 1.92
CA PRO A 79 -4.40 -4.99 1.36
C PRO A 79 -5.03 -4.07 0.31
N LEU A 80 -5.42 -4.65 -0.82
CA LEU A 80 -5.97 -3.94 -1.96
C LEU A 80 -7.47 -4.22 -2.10
N ALA A 81 -8.25 -3.15 -2.29
CA ALA A 81 -9.67 -3.21 -2.62
C ALA A 81 -9.90 -2.84 -4.09
N ARG A 82 -10.89 -3.49 -4.72
CA ARG A 82 -11.30 -3.15 -6.09
C ARG A 82 -11.81 -1.72 -6.15
N THR A 83 -11.52 -1.06 -7.26
CA THR A 83 -12.15 0.21 -7.61
C THR A 83 -13.13 0.00 -8.77
N ALA A 84 -13.93 1.02 -9.10
CA ALA A 84 -14.79 1.00 -10.29
C ALA A 84 -13.97 0.96 -11.61
N GLN A 85 -12.68 1.29 -11.56
CA GLN A 85 -11.82 1.31 -12.74
C GLN A 85 -11.05 -0.02 -12.85
N PRO A 86 -11.12 -0.70 -14.01
CA PRO A 86 -10.35 -1.92 -14.23
C PRO A 86 -8.86 -1.68 -14.01
N ARG A 87 -8.18 -2.67 -13.41
CA ARG A 87 -6.73 -2.66 -13.15
C ARG A 87 -6.25 -1.57 -12.19
N ARG A 88 -7.16 -0.76 -11.64
CA ARG A 88 -6.88 0.20 -10.58
C ARG A 88 -7.39 -0.33 -9.25
N TRP A 89 -6.49 -0.39 -8.27
CA TRP A 89 -6.76 -0.88 -6.93
C TRP A 89 -6.56 0.22 -5.89
N LEU A 90 -7.25 0.09 -4.76
CA LEU A 90 -7.13 0.99 -3.63
C LEU A 90 -6.36 0.29 -2.52
N ALA A 91 -5.19 0.81 -2.16
CA ALA A 91 -4.50 0.38 -0.94
C ALA A 91 -5.26 0.94 0.26
N VAL A 92 -5.97 0.08 0.99
CA VAL A 92 -6.92 0.51 2.03
C VAL A 92 -6.23 0.90 3.33
N THR A 93 -5.12 0.23 3.67
CA THR A 93 -4.30 0.52 4.84
C THR A 93 -2.83 0.14 4.56
N CYS A 94 -1.94 0.50 5.48
CA CYS A 94 -0.53 0.14 5.45
C CYS A 94 -0.19 -0.64 6.71
N LEU A 95 0.18 -1.91 6.58
CA LEU A 95 0.63 -2.78 7.68
C LEU A 95 2.15 -2.85 7.67
N ARG A 96 2.78 -2.88 8.85
CA ARG A 96 4.22 -3.10 8.98
C ARG A 96 4.48 -4.24 9.95
N ARG A 97 5.39 -5.14 9.59
CA ARG A 97 5.81 -6.26 10.43
C ARG A 97 6.31 -5.74 11.79
N GLY A 98 5.81 -6.34 12.88
CA GLY A 98 6.22 -5.98 14.24
C GLY A 98 5.58 -4.71 14.81
N SER A 99 4.82 -3.95 14.02
CA SER A 99 4.02 -2.83 14.53
C SER A 99 2.58 -3.29 14.77
N ARG A 100 2.21 -3.49 16.04
CA ARG A 100 0.81 -3.66 16.45
C ARG A 100 0.07 -2.34 16.24
#